data_AF-A0A2E1KPI2-F1
#
_entry.id   AF-A0A2E1KPI2-F1
#
_cell.length_a   1.000
_cell.length_b   1.000
_cell.length_c   1.000
_cell.angle_alpha   90.00
_cell.angle_beta   90.00
_cell.angle_gamma   90.00
#
_symmetry.space_group_name_H-M   'P 1'
#
loop_
_entity.id
_entity.type
_entity.pdbx_description
1 polymer ?
#
loop_
_entity_poly.entity_id
_entity_poly.type
_entity_poly.pdbx_seq_one_letter_code
_entity_poly.pdbx_strand_id
1 'polypeptide(L)'
;MLTWQDVAPSQDARSAWLFHLDNRNVLPTAWSPLVEDGHVRGFRVRLLETAGRAARLRLASFRELGTARQVDFRGQGLGDCRLEEGSICLQLTAHEWAEIEARWATGEDASAAQVAAREPPSSPPSEPPVVTIDGPAGAGKSTVARALAKRLDWHFLDTGAMYRCVALAALRRRTNWEDPTELEGLVDSLAIVFDGGRVLLDEEDVTHSIRQPEVTEIIHRVADPPGVRERLIALQRRAAAAGPTVTEGRDQGTLAFPAASCKIFLTASAEERARRRQGELAASGQQVSFEEVLSQQRDRDRRDQEREVGRLQRADDAIELVTDGMSQQEVVDRLVSIVCEATGWQDAQQRS
;
A
#
# COMPACT_ATOMS: atom_id res chain seq x y z
N MET A 1 16.02 39.42 -9.90
CA MET A 1 16.37 39.86 -8.54
C MET A 1 15.16 40.61 -7.98
N LEU A 2 14.33 39.97 -7.16
CA LEU A 2 13.25 40.62 -6.43
C LEU A 2 13.30 40.11 -4.99
N THR A 3 13.52 41.03 -4.07
CA THR A 3 13.76 40.80 -2.64
C THR A 3 12.44 40.80 -1.88
N TRP A 4 12.26 39.79 -1.02
CA TRP A 4 11.22 39.75 0.00
C TRP A 4 11.52 40.76 1.11
N GLN A 5 10.54 41.58 1.49
CA GLN A 5 10.57 42.38 2.72
C GLN A 5 9.65 41.76 3.77
N ASP A 6 10.13 41.77 5.01
CA ASP A 6 9.54 41.16 6.19
C ASP A 6 8.19 41.76 6.58
N VAL A 7 7.19 40.90 6.71
CA VAL A 7 5.94 41.18 7.45
C VAL A 7 5.93 40.30 8.69
N ALA A 8 6.19 40.90 9.85
CA ALA A 8 6.08 40.21 11.14
C ALA A 8 4.62 39.77 11.38
N PRO A 9 4.36 38.50 11.77
CA PRO A 9 3.00 38.04 11.99
C PRO A 9 2.49 38.39 13.40
N SER A 10 1.23 38.84 13.44
CA SER A 10 0.42 39.14 14.63
C SER A 10 0.13 37.91 15.49
N GLN A 11 0.10 38.10 16.81
CA GLN A 11 0.07 37.05 17.85
C GLN A 11 -1.27 36.31 18.10
N ASP A 12 -2.28 36.33 17.22
CA ASP A 12 -3.64 35.92 17.66
C ASP A 12 -4.49 35.08 16.68
N ALA A 13 -3.92 34.01 16.10
CA ALA A 13 -4.69 33.07 15.27
C ALA A 13 -4.69 31.65 15.85
N ARG A 14 -5.76 31.29 16.58
CA ARG A 14 -6.05 29.92 17.05
C ARG A 14 -6.53 29.06 15.87
N SER A 15 -5.94 27.88 15.69
CA SER A 15 -6.07 26.99 14.54
C SER A 15 -7.32 26.09 14.58
N ALA A 16 -7.91 25.76 13.41
CA ALA A 16 -9.09 24.89 13.28
C ALA A 16 -8.85 23.70 12.32
N TRP A 17 -9.40 22.52 12.66
CA TRP A 17 -9.22 21.20 12.03
C TRP A 17 -10.46 20.76 11.21
N LEU A 18 -10.33 20.06 10.07
CA LEU A 18 -11.49 19.73 9.20
C LEU A 18 -12.57 18.86 9.91
N PHE A 19 -12.17 17.73 10.49
CA PHE A 19 -13.00 16.91 11.39
C PHE A 19 -12.12 16.24 12.45
N HIS A 20 -12.73 15.83 13.56
CA HIS A 20 -12.06 15.20 14.70
C HIS A 20 -12.81 13.93 15.10
N LEU A 21 -12.06 12.85 15.35
CA LEU A 21 -12.56 11.60 15.91
C LEU A 21 -12.04 11.44 17.34
N ASP A 22 -12.91 11.11 18.27
CA ASP A 22 -12.57 10.93 19.68
C ASP A 22 -12.09 9.50 20.03
N ASN A 23 -12.16 8.57 19.09
CA ASN A 23 -11.80 7.17 19.30
C ASN A 23 -10.59 6.75 18.47
N ARG A 24 -9.46 6.50 19.14
CA ARG A 24 -8.19 6.07 18.54
C ARG A 24 -8.22 4.71 17.83
N ASN A 25 -9.23 3.88 18.09
CA ASN A 25 -9.41 2.58 17.45
C ASN A 25 -10.28 2.67 16.19
N VAL A 26 -10.65 3.89 15.78
CA VAL A 26 -11.35 4.13 14.53
C VAL A 26 -10.51 5.07 13.69
N LEU A 27 -10.07 4.57 12.54
CA LEU A 27 -9.21 5.33 11.64
C LEU A 27 -10.01 5.91 10.47
N PRO A 28 -9.81 7.20 10.12
CA PRO A 28 -10.27 7.73 8.87
C PRO A 28 -9.34 7.25 7.76
N THR A 29 -9.83 6.38 6.88
CA THR A 29 -9.03 5.73 5.83
C THR A 29 -9.10 6.47 4.50
N ALA A 30 -10.10 7.32 4.31
CA ALA A 30 -10.27 8.18 3.14
C ALA A 30 -11.21 9.33 3.47
N TRP A 31 -11.07 10.47 2.80
CA TRP A 31 -12.09 11.52 2.81
C TRP A 31 -12.09 12.30 1.49
N SER A 32 -13.20 12.94 1.17
CA SER A 32 -13.34 13.82 0.01
C SER A 32 -14.29 14.99 0.30
N PRO A 33 -14.10 16.16 -0.32
CA PRO A 33 -15.03 17.27 -0.18
C PRO A 33 -16.34 16.99 -0.93
N LEU A 34 -17.47 17.43 -0.38
CA LEU A 34 -18.74 17.49 -1.09
C LEU A 34 -18.85 18.86 -1.74
N VAL A 35 -18.76 18.90 -3.07
CA VAL A 35 -18.82 20.14 -3.85
C VAL A 35 -20.15 20.24 -4.57
N GLU A 36 -20.89 21.32 -4.30
CA GLU A 36 -22.15 21.66 -4.98
C GLU A 36 -22.09 23.11 -5.42
N ASP A 37 -22.47 23.36 -6.68
CA ASP A 37 -22.43 24.69 -7.30
C ASP A 37 -21.07 25.40 -7.09
N GLY A 38 -19.98 24.63 -7.21
CA GLY A 38 -18.60 25.11 -7.04
C GLY A 38 -18.17 25.40 -5.59
N HIS A 39 -19.02 25.11 -4.60
CA HIS A 39 -18.75 25.37 -3.18
C HIS A 39 -18.64 24.07 -2.38
N VAL A 40 -17.68 24.01 -1.47
CA VAL A 40 -17.60 22.89 -0.51
C VAL A 40 -18.72 23.05 0.52
N ARG A 41 -19.65 22.09 0.54
CA ARG A 41 -20.81 22.06 1.45
C ARG A 41 -20.64 21.05 2.59
N GLY A 42 -19.60 20.23 2.52
CA GLY A 42 -19.32 19.22 3.52
C GLY A 42 -18.19 18.29 3.09
N PHE A 43 -18.20 17.08 3.63
CA PHE A 43 -17.21 16.05 3.33
C PHE A 43 -17.83 14.66 3.38
N ARG A 44 -17.23 13.74 2.65
CA ARG A 44 -17.39 12.30 2.84
C ARG A 44 -16.15 11.77 3.53
N VAL A 45 -16.30 10.87 4.49
CA VAL A 45 -15.19 10.24 5.22
C VAL A 45 -15.48 8.77 5.41
N ARG A 46 -14.45 7.94 5.17
CA ARG A 46 -14.48 6.50 5.37
C ARG A 46 -13.73 6.17 6.65
N LEU A 47 -14.35 5.34 7.48
CA LEU A 47 -13.93 4.96 8.81
C LEU A 47 -13.76 3.44 8.88
N LEU A 48 -12.76 2.99 9.62
CA LEU A 48 -12.51 1.57 9.92
C LEU A 48 -12.29 1.38 11.41
N GLU A 49 -13.01 0.44 12.03
CA GLU A 49 -12.69 -0.07 13.37
C GLU A 49 -11.47 -1.02 13.31
N THR A 50 -10.44 -0.77 14.12
CA THR A 50 -9.14 -1.47 14.01
C THR A 50 -8.81 -2.37 15.19
N ALA A 51 -9.53 -2.27 16.31
CA ALA A 51 -9.25 -3.06 17.52
C ALA A 51 -10.00 -4.40 17.58
N GLY A 52 -10.82 -4.72 16.57
CA GLY A 52 -11.55 -5.99 16.48
C GLY A 52 -12.64 -6.13 17.53
N ARG A 53 -13.20 -5.01 17.98
CA ARG A 53 -14.29 -4.98 18.97
C ARG A 53 -15.20 -3.78 18.73
N ALA A 54 -16.43 -3.85 19.22
CA ALA A 54 -17.37 -2.75 19.07
C ALA A 54 -16.80 -1.44 19.63
N ALA A 55 -16.87 -0.38 18.83
CA ALA A 55 -16.33 0.94 19.11
C ALA A 55 -17.42 2.00 18.94
N ARG A 56 -17.53 2.91 19.91
CA ARG A 56 -18.34 4.13 19.79
C ARG A 56 -17.42 5.28 19.41
N LEU A 57 -17.84 6.12 18.48
CA LEU A 57 -17.09 7.32 18.12
C LEU A 57 -18.00 8.55 18.02
N ARG A 58 -17.44 9.71 18.34
CA ARG A 58 -17.95 11.02 17.95
C ARG A 58 -17.08 11.58 16.83
N LEU A 59 -17.72 12.03 15.77
CA LEU A 59 -17.10 12.77 14.67
C LEU A 59 -17.61 14.21 14.68
N ALA A 60 -16.72 15.15 15.01
CA ALA A 60 -17.01 16.58 14.97
C ALA A 60 -16.38 17.22 13.71
N SER A 61 -16.80 18.42 13.32
CA SER A 61 -16.18 19.21 12.23
C SER A 61 -15.89 20.65 12.70
N PHE A 62 -14.96 21.36 12.05
CA PHE A 62 -14.71 22.79 12.37
C PHE A 62 -15.94 23.68 12.19
N ARG A 63 -16.89 23.25 11.36
CA ARG A 63 -18.19 23.89 11.20
C ARG A 63 -19.26 22.94 11.69
N GLU A 64 -20.31 23.52 12.26
CA GLU A 64 -21.47 22.78 12.73
C GLU A 64 -22.05 21.90 11.61
N LEU A 65 -22.27 20.62 11.91
CA LEU A 65 -22.86 19.66 10.98
C LEU A 65 -24.38 19.80 11.01
N GLY A 66 -24.97 20.02 9.84
CA GLY A 66 -26.42 20.12 9.67
C GLY A 66 -27.07 18.78 9.30
N THR A 67 -26.43 17.99 8.42
CA THR A 67 -26.91 16.66 8.05
C THR A 67 -25.76 15.67 7.96
N ALA A 68 -26.04 14.41 8.27
CA ALA A 68 -25.08 13.32 8.12
C ALA A 68 -25.82 12.03 7.78
N ARG A 69 -25.27 11.24 6.86
CA ARG A 69 -25.80 9.93 6.48
C ARG A 69 -24.69 8.92 6.24
N GLN A 70 -24.97 7.67 6.55
CA GLN A 70 -24.13 6.56 6.15
C GLN A 70 -24.44 6.24 4.69
N VAL A 71 -23.38 6.04 3.91
CA VAL A 71 -23.47 5.64 2.51
C VAL A 71 -22.70 4.34 2.30
N ASP A 72 -23.10 3.56 1.31
CA ASP A 72 -22.26 2.47 0.82
C ASP A 72 -21.07 3.03 0.02
N PHE A 73 -20.13 2.16 -0.37
CA PHE A 73 -18.95 2.58 -1.14
C PHE A 73 -19.26 3.04 -2.58
N ARG A 74 -20.52 2.95 -3.01
CA ARG A 74 -21.04 3.51 -4.28
C ARG A 74 -21.75 4.85 -4.05
N GLY A 75 -21.80 5.35 -2.83
CA GLY A 75 -22.45 6.60 -2.44
C GLY A 75 -23.97 6.50 -2.27
N GLN A 76 -24.55 5.30 -2.25
CA GLN A 76 -25.97 5.11 -1.98
C GLN A 76 -26.25 5.20 -0.47
N GLY A 77 -27.29 5.92 -0.08
CA GLY A 77 -27.64 6.11 1.33
C GLY A 77 -28.09 4.81 1.99
N LEU A 78 -27.40 4.43 3.07
CA LEU A 78 -27.74 3.29 3.92
C LEU A 78 -28.64 3.70 5.11
N GLY A 79 -28.57 4.96 5.53
CA GLY A 79 -29.42 5.54 6.57
C GLY A 79 -28.86 6.85 7.12
N ASP A 80 -29.70 7.65 7.78
CA ASP A 80 -29.27 8.90 8.40
C ASP A 80 -28.47 8.64 9.69
N CYS A 81 -27.41 9.41 9.90
CA CYS A 81 -26.64 9.34 11.13
C CYS A 81 -27.25 10.26 12.20
N ARG A 82 -27.18 9.82 13.45
CA ARG A 82 -27.61 10.65 14.58
C ARG A 82 -26.60 11.76 14.84
N LEU A 83 -27.10 12.99 14.93
CA LEU A 83 -26.33 14.16 15.33
C LEU A 83 -26.63 14.52 16.79
N GLU A 84 -25.59 14.73 17.59
CA GLU A 84 -25.68 15.23 18.96
C GLU A 84 -24.71 16.40 19.13
N GLU A 85 -25.23 17.58 19.47
CA GLU A 85 -24.44 18.81 19.65
C GLU A 85 -23.55 19.14 18.42
N GLY A 86 -24.10 18.96 17.21
CA GLY A 86 -23.38 19.22 15.96
C GLY A 86 -22.30 18.20 15.60
N SER A 87 -22.23 17.06 16.31
CA SER A 87 -21.31 15.94 16.04
C SER A 87 -22.06 14.67 15.67
N ILE A 88 -21.47 13.84 14.82
CA ILE A 88 -22.01 12.53 14.42
C ILE A 88 -21.66 11.51 15.50
N CYS A 89 -22.65 10.78 16.00
CA CYS A 89 -22.45 9.67 16.94
C CYS A 89 -22.66 8.34 16.22
N LEU A 90 -21.64 7.48 16.21
CA LEU A 90 -21.67 6.19 15.51
C LEU A 90 -21.27 5.05 16.45
N GLN A 91 -21.82 3.86 16.17
CA GLN A 91 -21.33 2.59 16.70
C GLN A 91 -20.87 1.73 15.54
N LEU A 92 -19.62 1.28 15.61
CA LEU A 92 -19.05 0.32 14.68
C LEU A 92 -18.87 -1.00 15.43
N THR A 93 -19.20 -2.10 14.78
CA THR A 93 -18.88 -3.46 15.19
C THR A 93 -17.41 -3.78 14.87
N ALA A 94 -16.93 -4.94 15.32
CA ALA A 94 -15.54 -5.34 15.14
C ALA A 94 -15.15 -5.36 13.65
N HIS A 95 -14.08 -4.64 13.29
CA HIS A 95 -13.60 -4.51 11.91
C HIS A 95 -14.61 -3.92 10.91
N GLU A 96 -15.66 -3.24 11.40
CA GLU A 96 -16.67 -2.65 10.53
C GLU A 96 -16.14 -1.41 9.83
N TRP A 97 -16.52 -1.31 8.56
CA TRP A 97 -16.33 -0.12 7.75
C TRP A 97 -17.59 0.73 7.74
N ALA A 98 -17.42 2.04 7.84
CA ALA A 98 -18.51 2.99 7.60
C ALA A 98 -18.04 4.12 6.70
N GLU A 99 -18.86 4.51 5.74
CA GLU A 99 -18.64 5.73 4.97
C GLU A 99 -19.74 6.73 5.32
N ILE A 100 -19.33 7.94 5.70
CA ILE A 100 -20.20 8.97 6.25
C ILE A 100 -20.13 10.17 5.34
N GLU A 101 -21.27 10.60 4.84
CA GLU A 101 -21.43 11.84 4.11
C GLU A 101 -22.04 12.88 5.05
N ALA A 102 -21.29 13.93 5.36
CA ALA A 102 -21.67 14.96 6.33
C ALA A 102 -21.66 16.35 5.68
N ARG A 103 -22.69 17.16 5.94
CA ARG A 103 -22.86 18.51 5.40
C ARG A 103 -22.91 19.52 6.54
N TRP A 104 -22.30 20.68 6.33
CA TRP A 104 -22.36 21.76 7.30
C TRP A 104 -23.74 22.43 7.30
N ALA A 105 -24.14 22.94 8.46
CA ALA A 105 -25.34 23.75 8.59
C ALA A 105 -25.20 25.04 7.76
N THR A 106 -26.24 25.39 7.00
CA THR A 106 -26.31 26.65 6.26
C THR A 106 -26.99 27.71 7.11
N GLY A 107 -26.25 28.74 7.51
CA GLY A 107 -26.79 29.96 8.12
C GLY A 107 -26.35 31.19 7.32
N GLU A 108 -27.18 32.24 7.32
CA GLU A 108 -27.00 33.52 6.62
C GLU A 108 -25.73 34.31 7.03
N ASP A 109 -24.94 33.83 8.00
CA ASP A 109 -23.65 34.39 8.40
C ASP A 109 -22.45 33.71 7.73
N ALA A 110 -22.63 33.18 6.51
CA ALA A 110 -21.53 32.72 5.67
C ALA A 110 -20.85 33.89 4.95
N SER A 111 -20.44 34.95 5.67
CA SER A 111 -19.65 36.02 5.06
C SER A 111 -18.26 35.49 4.72
N ALA A 112 -18.05 35.27 3.43
CA ALA A 112 -16.77 35.18 2.71
C ALA A 112 -15.52 35.12 3.59
N ALA A 113 -15.18 33.92 4.08
CA ALA A 113 -13.80 33.64 4.44
C ALA A 113 -12.99 33.55 3.14
N GLN A 114 -12.44 34.70 2.72
CA GLN A 114 -11.42 34.75 1.69
C GLN A 114 -10.25 33.88 2.13
N VAL A 115 -10.00 32.83 1.35
CA VAL A 115 -8.84 31.95 1.47
C VAL A 115 -7.60 32.78 1.16
N ALA A 116 -6.95 33.31 2.20
CA ALA A 116 -5.58 33.76 2.11
C ALA A 116 -4.68 32.51 2.11
N ALA A 117 -4.25 32.09 0.92
CA ALA A 117 -3.25 31.06 0.76
C ALA A 117 -1.96 31.48 1.50
N ARG A 118 -1.52 30.66 2.46
CA ARG A 118 -0.17 30.69 2.99
C ARG A 118 0.38 29.28 3.14
N GLU A 119 1.70 29.23 2.94
CA GLU A 119 2.52 28.08 2.58
C GLU A 119 2.34 26.84 3.46
N PRO A 120 2.58 25.64 2.88
CA PRO A 120 2.51 24.38 3.59
C PRO A 120 3.40 24.42 4.84
N PRO A 121 3.08 23.61 5.88
CA PRO A 121 3.94 23.47 7.03
C PRO A 121 5.38 23.22 6.58
N SER A 122 6.36 23.80 7.27
CA SER A 122 7.79 23.69 6.96
C SER A 122 8.37 22.28 7.17
N SER A 123 7.53 21.25 7.11
CA SER A 123 7.78 19.84 6.82
C SER A 123 6.40 19.15 6.77
N PRO A 124 6.08 18.34 5.73
CA PRO A 124 4.87 17.50 5.77
C PRO A 124 4.92 16.53 6.96
N PRO A 125 3.79 16.02 7.50
CA PRO A 125 3.85 14.77 8.26
C PRO A 125 4.54 13.76 7.34
N SER A 126 5.70 13.24 7.75
CA SER A 126 6.48 12.32 6.91
C SER A 126 5.54 11.19 6.48
N GLU A 127 5.38 10.96 5.18
CA GLU A 127 4.73 9.75 4.69
C GLU A 127 5.33 8.55 5.45
N PRO A 128 4.50 7.58 5.89
CA PRO A 128 5.02 6.43 6.61
C PRO A 128 6.14 5.79 5.80
N PRO A 129 7.28 5.44 6.44
CA PRO A 129 8.47 5.05 5.71
C PRO A 129 8.21 3.77 4.93
N VAL A 130 8.64 3.77 3.67
CA VAL A 130 8.57 2.61 2.79
C VAL A 130 9.99 2.11 2.51
N VAL A 131 10.20 0.82 2.70
CA VAL A 131 11.42 0.11 2.31
C VAL A 131 11.09 -0.79 1.12
N THR A 132 11.81 -0.64 0.02
CA THR A 132 11.67 -1.51 -1.15
C THR A 132 12.81 -2.51 -1.23
N ILE A 133 12.49 -3.77 -1.55
CA ILE A 133 13.46 -4.82 -1.84
C ILE A 133 13.19 -5.35 -3.25
N ASP A 134 13.98 -4.85 -4.20
CA ASP A 134 13.94 -5.27 -5.60
C ASP A 134 15.04 -6.27 -5.92
N GLY A 135 14.87 -7.05 -6.99
CA GLY A 135 15.91 -7.96 -7.45
C GLY A 135 15.39 -9.14 -8.26
N PRO A 136 16.30 -9.96 -8.83
CA PRO A 136 15.93 -11.08 -9.69
C PRO A 136 15.13 -12.16 -8.97
N ALA A 137 14.46 -13.02 -9.74
CA ALA A 137 13.75 -14.16 -9.19
C ALA A 137 14.74 -15.14 -8.53
N GLY A 138 14.36 -15.73 -7.39
CA GLY A 138 15.22 -16.67 -6.66
C GLY A 138 16.31 -16.02 -5.80
N ALA A 139 16.36 -14.68 -5.69
CA ALA A 139 17.27 -13.99 -4.78
C ALA A 139 16.87 -14.09 -3.28
N GLY A 140 15.75 -14.76 -2.95
CA GLY A 140 15.27 -14.90 -1.56
C GLY A 140 14.48 -13.70 -1.01
N LYS A 141 14.13 -12.72 -1.86
CA LYS A 141 13.46 -11.47 -1.49
C LYS A 141 12.26 -11.64 -0.56
N SER A 142 11.24 -12.39 -0.96
CA SER A 142 10.00 -12.52 -0.18
C SER A 142 10.25 -13.09 1.22
N THR A 143 11.23 -13.99 1.37
CA THR A 143 11.59 -14.59 2.65
C THR A 143 12.30 -13.57 3.56
N VAL A 144 13.29 -12.85 3.04
CA VAL A 144 14.04 -11.86 3.83
C VAL A 144 13.23 -10.59 4.09
N ALA A 145 12.37 -10.17 3.16
CA ALA A 145 11.47 -9.03 3.30
C ALA A 145 10.43 -9.25 4.39
N ARG A 146 9.84 -10.46 4.44
CA ARG A 146 8.90 -10.83 5.51
C ARG A 146 9.59 -10.88 6.87
N ALA A 147 10.80 -11.42 6.93
CA ALA A 147 11.59 -11.46 8.17
C ALA A 147 11.98 -10.06 8.64
N LEU A 148 12.39 -9.18 7.72
CA LEU A 148 12.68 -7.78 7.98
C LEU A 148 11.45 -7.04 8.53
N ALA A 149 10.30 -7.14 7.85
CA ALA A 149 9.05 -6.53 8.28
C ALA A 149 8.67 -6.97 9.69
N LYS A 150 8.75 -8.29 9.97
CA LYS A 150 8.49 -8.84 11.31
C LYS A 150 9.46 -8.30 12.35
N ARG A 151 10.75 -8.14 12.01
CA ARG A 151 11.78 -7.67 12.94
C ARG A 151 11.63 -6.18 13.25
N LEU A 152 11.15 -5.39 12.29
CA LEU A 152 10.90 -3.95 12.47
C LEU A 152 9.50 -3.62 13.03
N ASP A 153 8.62 -4.63 13.12
CA ASP A 153 7.18 -4.48 13.40
C ASP A 153 6.46 -3.61 12.35
N TRP A 154 6.76 -3.87 11.08
CA TRP A 154 6.23 -3.15 9.91
C TRP A 154 5.29 -4.04 9.10
N HIS A 155 4.45 -3.41 8.28
CA HIS A 155 3.63 -4.13 7.31
C HIS A 155 4.51 -4.77 6.23
N PHE A 156 4.14 -5.98 5.79
CA PHE A 156 4.75 -6.63 4.65
C PHE A 156 3.78 -6.63 3.47
N LEU A 157 4.18 -6.00 2.37
CA LEU A 157 3.41 -5.95 1.12
C LEU A 157 4.00 -6.92 0.09
N ASP A 158 3.33 -8.06 -0.13
CA ASP A 158 3.70 -9.05 -1.14
C ASP A 158 3.10 -8.65 -2.49
N THR A 159 3.81 -7.82 -3.26
CA THR A 159 3.30 -7.36 -4.56
C THR A 159 3.17 -8.50 -5.56
N GLY A 160 4.05 -9.50 -5.47
CA GLY A 160 3.97 -10.71 -6.29
C GLY A 160 2.65 -11.46 -6.08
N ALA A 161 2.17 -11.54 -4.84
CA ALA A 161 0.85 -12.09 -4.54
C ALA A 161 -0.29 -11.27 -5.17
N MET A 162 -0.19 -9.94 -5.22
CA MET A 162 -1.21 -9.10 -5.89
C MET A 162 -1.36 -9.45 -7.37
N TYR A 163 -0.26 -9.52 -8.11
CA TYR A 163 -0.29 -9.93 -9.53
C TYR A 163 -0.84 -11.35 -9.70
N ARG A 164 -0.52 -12.26 -8.77
CA ARG A 164 -1.05 -13.63 -8.80
C ARG A 164 -2.54 -13.70 -8.46
N CYS A 165 -3.06 -12.81 -7.62
CA CYS A 165 -4.50 -12.69 -7.39
C CYS A 165 -5.22 -12.31 -8.68
N VAL A 166 -4.69 -11.34 -9.44
CA VAL A 166 -5.27 -10.97 -10.75
C VAL A 166 -5.22 -12.13 -11.73
N ALA A 167 -4.09 -12.84 -11.81
CA ALA A 167 -3.97 -14.04 -12.65
C ALA A 167 -4.95 -15.15 -12.24
N LEU A 168 -5.06 -15.46 -10.95
CA LEU A 168 -6.03 -16.42 -10.44
C LEU A 168 -7.47 -16.00 -10.77
N ALA A 169 -7.80 -14.73 -10.59
CA ALA A 169 -9.11 -14.18 -10.93
C ALA A 169 -9.41 -14.30 -12.43
N ALA A 170 -8.42 -14.00 -13.29
CA ALA A 170 -8.55 -14.12 -14.74
C ALA A 170 -8.83 -15.57 -15.16
N LEU A 171 -8.12 -16.55 -14.58
CA LEU A 171 -8.38 -17.99 -14.81
C LEU A 171 -9.79 -18.39 -14.38
N ARG A 172 -10.19 -18.02 -13.16
CA ARG A 172 -11.48 -18.41 -12.59
C ARG A 172 -12.65 -17.78 -13.34
N ARG A 173 -12.53 -16.52 -13.74
CA ARG A 173 -13.56 -15.76 -14.44
C ARG A 173 -13.50 -15.92 -15.97
N ARG A 174 -12.54 -16.70 -16.48
CA ARG A 174 -12.29 -16.92 -17.92
C ARG A 174 -12.16 -15.60 -18.70
N THR A 175 -11.51 -14.61 -18.08
CA THR A 175 -11.25 -13.30 -18.67
C THR A 175 -10.30 -13.43 -19.84
N ASN A 176 -10.53 -12.68 -20.92
CA ASN A 176 -9.59 -12.65 -22.03
C ASN A 176 -8.33 -11.86 -21.65
N TRP A 177 -7.27 -12.56 -21.25
CA TRP A 177 -5.99 -11.94 -20.90
C TRP A 177 -5.18 -11.42 -22.10
N GLU A 178 -5.69 -11.57 -23.32
CA GLU A 178 -5.14 -10.89 -24.51
C GLU A 178 -5.79 -9.51 -24.73
N ASP A 179 -6.87 -9.18 -24.01
CA ASP A 179 -7.50 -7.85 -24.01
C ASP A 179 -7.11 -7.08 -22.75
N PRO A 180 -6.23 -6.06 -22.86
CA PRO A 180 -5.84 -5.22 -21.73
C PRO A 180 -7.04 -4.57 -21.02
N THR A 181 -8.09 -4.20 -21.76
CA THR A 181 -9.27 -3.52 -21.21
C THR A 181 -10.06 -4.44 -20.29
N GLU A 182 -10.21 -5.71 -20.68
CA GLU A 182 -10.85 -6.72 -19.84
C GLU A 182 -10.04 -7.00 -18.57
N LEU A 183 -8.71 -7.07 -18.67
CA LEU A 183 -7.84 -7.25 -17.50
C LEU A 183 -7.88 -6.04 -16.57
N GLU A 184 -7.92 -4.83 -17.10
CA GLU A 184 -8.06 -3.60 -16.32
C GLU A 184 -9.39 -3.57 -15.56
N GLY A 185 -10.51 -3.84 -16.25
CA GLY A 185 -11.82 -3.93 -15.62
C GLY A 185 -11.91 -5.05 -14.59
N LEU A 186 -11.20 -6.16 -14.82
CA LEU A 186 -11.05 -7.21 -13.82
C LEU A 186 -10.38 -6.67 -12.56
N VAL A 187 -9.21 -6.03 -12.67
CA VAL A 187 -8.47 -5.47 -11.53
C VAL A 187 -9.31 -4.50 -10.72
N ASP A 188 -10.07 -3.62 -11.39
CA ASP A 188 -10.94 -2.64 -10.75
C ASP A 188 -12.08 -3.29 -9.93
N SER A 189 -12.42 -4.55 -10.24
CA SER A 189 -13.46 -5.31 -9.56
C SER A 189 -12.97 -6.18 -8.39
N LEU A 190 -11.66 -6.33 -8.19
CA LEU A 190 -11.11 -7.24 -7.18
C LEU A 190 -10.94 -6.55 -5.83
N ALA A 191 -11.30 -7.25 -4.76
CA ALA A 191 -10.90 -6.91 -3.41
C ALA A 191 -9.72 -7.80 -2.97
N ILE A 192 -8.51 -7.25 -2.87
CA ILE A 192 -7.31 -7.96 -2.40
C ILE A 192 -6.93 -7.47 -1.01
N VAL A 193 -6.86 -8.37 -0.03
CA VAL A 193 -6.52 -8.05 1.36
C VAL A 193 -5.37 -8.94 1.83
N PHE A 194 -4.39 -8.33 2.50
CA PHE A 194 -3.30 -9.03 3.17
C PHE A 194 -3.57 -9.07 4.67
N ASP A 195 -3.71 -10.27 5.23
CA ASP A 195 -4.06 -10.45 6.64
C ASP A 195 -3.15 -11.48 7.32
N GLY A 196 -2.18 -11.00 8.11
CA GLY A 196 -1.37 -11.86 8.99
C GLY A 196 -0.62 -12.99 8.27
N GLY A 197 -0.34 -12.83 6.97
CA GLY A 197 0.29 -13.85 6.12
C GLY A 197 -0.68 -14.58 5.18
N ARG A 198 -1.99 -14.36 5.31
CA ARG A 198 -3.01 -14.78 4.35
C ARG A 198 -3.19 -13.74 3.26
N VAL A 199 -3.61 -14.20 2.09
CA VAL A 199 -4.03 -13.37 0.96
C VAL A 199 -5.48 -13.69 0.66
N LEU A 200 -6.36 -12.71 0.88
CA LEU A 200 -7.78 -12.83 0.58
C LEU A 200 -8.07 -12.17 -0.78
N LEU A 201 -8.85 -12.86 -1.62
CA LEU A 201 -9.38 -12.36 -2.88
C LEU A 201 -10.89 -12.48 -2.84
N ASP A 202 -11.58 -11.34 -2.87
CA ASP A 202 -13.04 -11.28 -2.73
C ASP A 202 -13.53 -12.07 -1.49
N GLU A 203 -12.85 -11.84 -0.35
CA GLU A 203 -13.06 -12.50 0.95
C GLU A 203 -12.63 -13.98 1.04
N GLU A 204 -12.27 -14.63 -0.07
CA GLU A 204 -11.76 -16.01 -0.09
C GLU A 204 -10.26 -16.07 0.20
N ASP A 205 -9.83 -16.95 1.11
CA ASP A 205 -8.40 -17.23 1.31
C ASP A 205 -7.82 -17.98 0.10
N VAL A 206 -7.01 -17.27 -0.68
CA VAL A 206 -6.36 -17.78 -1.89
C VAL A 206 -4.85 -17.98 -1.72
N THR A 207 -4.34 -17.96 -0.48
CA THR A 207 -2.90 -18.00 -0.15
C THR A 207 -2.16 -19.14 -0.86
N HIS A 208 -2.80 -20.31 -0.97
CA HIS A 208 -2.26 -21.47 -1.69
C HIS A 208 -2.59 -21.46 -3.19
N SER A 209 -3.80 -21.02 -3.55
CA SER A 209 -4.29 -21.01 -4.94
C SER A 209 -3.47 -20.11 -5.85
N ILE A 210 -3.02 -18.94 -5.35
CA ILE A 210 -2.19 -17.99 -6.12
C ILE A 210 -0.78 -18.54 -6.43
N ARG A 211 -0.37 -19.63 -5.77
CA ARG A 211 0.96 -20.25 -5.93
C ARG A 211 0.95 -21.48 -6.82
N GLN A 212 -0.21 -21.87 -7.36
CA GLN A 212 -0.33 -23.03 -8.22
C GLN A 212 0.41 -22.83 -9.57
N PRO A 213 0.83 -23.93 -10.23
CA PRO A 213 1.56 -23.87 -11.51
C PRO A 213 0.83 -23.07 -12.59
N GLU A 214 -0.49 -23.24 -12.72
CA GLU A 214 -1.32 -22.60 -13.74
C GLU A 214 -1.34 -21.07 -13.59
N VAL A 215 -1.35 -20.58 -12.34
CA VAL A 215 -1.24 -19.14 -12.06
C VAL A 215 0.16 -18.62 -12.42
N THR A 216 1.19 -19.42 -12.14
CA THR A 216 2.58 -19.06 -12.46
C THR A 216 2.82 -18.99 -13.96
N GLU A 217 2.14 -19.83 -14.74
CA GLU A 217 2.23 -19.85 -16.20
C GLU A 217 1.73 -18.54 -16.82
N ILE A 218 0.56 -18.06 -16.38
CA ILE A 218 -0.09 -16.89 -17.01
C ILE A 218 0.29 -15.54 -16.37
N ILE A 219 1.03 -15.52 -15.26
CA ILE A 219 1.30 -14.28 -14.51
C ILE A 219 1.90 -13.17 -15.37
N HIS A 220 2.76 -13.50 -16.33
CA HIS A 220 3.38 -12.53 -17.23
C HIS A 220 2.34 -11.82 -18.10
N ARG A 221 1.35 -12.54 -18.62
CA ARG A 221 0.25 -11.99 -19.44
C ARG A 221 -0.55 -10.92 -18.70
N VAL A 222 -0.64 -11.04 -17.38
CA VAL A 222 -1.36 -10.11 -16.51
C VAL A 222 -0.47 -8.99 -15.97
N ALA A 223 0.82 -9.26 -15.77
CA ALA A 223 1.76 -8.29 -15.23
C ALA A 223 2.35 -7.33 -16.27
N ASP A 224 2.36 -7.72 -17.55
CA ASP A 224 2.97 -6.96 -18.63
C ASP A 224 2.13 -5.73 -19.09
N PRO A 225 0.77 -5.78 -19.14
CA PRO A 225 -0.04 -4.63 -19.53
C PRO A 225 0.15 -3.39 -18.61
N PRO A 226 0.48 -2.20 -19.16
CA PRO A 226 0.72 -0.99 -18.36
C PRO A 226 -0.47 -0.57 -17.50
N GLY A 227 -1.70 -0.60 -18.05
CA GLY A 227 -2.89 -0.17 -17.31
C GLY A 227 -3.26 -1.07 -16.12
N VAL A 228 -2.92 -2.36 -16.18
CA VAL A 228 -3.04 -3.29 -15.03
C VAL A 228 -2.02 -2.92 -13.97
N ARG A 229 -0.77 -2.68 -14.38
CA ARG A 229 0.33 -2.30 -13.48
C ARG A 229 0.05 -0.99 -12.76
N GLU A 230 -0.44 0.03 -13.47
CA GLU A 230 -0.82 1.32 -12.88
C GLU A 230 -1.86 1.17 -11.77
N ARG A 231 -2.92 0.38 -12.00
CA ARG A 231 -3.96 0.10 -10.99
C ARG A 231 -3.42 -0.65 -9.79
N LEU A 232 -2.57 -1.66 -10.02
CA LEU A 232 -1.92 -2.41 -8.95
C LEU A 232 -0.95 -1.54 -8.15
N ILE A 233 -0.23 -0.60 -8.77
CA ILE A 233 0.61 0.37 -8.06
C ILE A 233 -0.25 1.30 -7.20
N ALA A 234 -1.39 1.77 -7.71
CA ALA A 234 -2.33 2.57 -6.93
C ALA A 234 -2.86 1.80 -5.71
N LEU A 235 -3.12 0.50 -5.83
CA LEU A 235 -3.46 -0.36 -4.69
C LEU A 235 -2.29 -0.51 -3.71
N GLN A 236 -1.06 -0.73 -4.19
CA GLN A 236 0.15 -0.83 -3.37
C GLN A 236 0.37 0.43 -2.54
N ARG A 237 0.30 1.61 -3.16
CA ARG A 237 0.47 2.90 -2.48
C ARG A 237 -0.59 3.14 -1.42
N ARG A 238 -1.85 2.79 -1.70
CA ARG A 238 -2.94 2.85 -0.72
C ARG A 238 -2.68 1.93 0.47
N ALA A 239 -2.18 0.72 0.23
CA ALA A 239 -1.83 -0.21 1.30
C ALA A 239 -0.66 0.32 2.16
N ALA A 240 0.36 0.89 1.53
CA ALA A 240 1.53 1.44 2.23
C ALA A 240 1.21 2.71 3.05
N ALA A 241 0.16 3.46 2.68
CA ALA A 241 -0.28 4.64 3.44
C ALA A 241 -0.79 4.29 4.86
N ALA A 242 -1.09 3.03 5.15
CA ALA A 242 -1.56 2.59 6.47
C ALA A 242 -0.47 2.61 7.56
N GLY A 243 0.82 2.61 7.18
CA GLY A 243 1.92 2.61 8.14
C GLY A 243 3.25 2.18 7.54
N PRO A 244 4.32 2.11 8.36
CA PRO A 244 5.63 1.66 7.93
C PRO A 244 5.56 0.32 7.18
N THR A 245 6.11 0.27 5.97
CA THR A 245 5.88 -0.84 5.05
C THR A 245 7.18 -1.32 4.42
N VAL A 246 7.41 -2.63 4.45
CA VAL A 246 8.41 -3.33 3.62
C VAL A 246 7.69 -3.95 2.43
N THR A 247 8.09 -3.59 1.22
CA THR A 247 7.56 -4.15 -0.02
C THR A 247 8.66 -4.81 -0.83
N GLU A 248 8.33 -5.88 -1.56
CA GLU A 248 9.28 -6.58 -2.43
C GLU A 248 8.74 -6.72 -3.86
N GLY A 249 9.65 -6.70 -4.83
CA GLY A 249 9.29 -6.87 -6.23
C GLY A 249 10.47 -6.73 -7.18
N ARG A 250 10.22 -6.11 -8.34
CA ARG A 250 11.22 -5.93 -9.40
C ARG A 250 11.46 -4.47 -9.73
N ASP A 251 10.44 -3.66 -9.55
CA ASP A 251 10.33 -2.25 -9.91
C ASP A 251 9.67 -1.42 -8.78
N GLN A 252 9.80 -1.88 -7.54
CA GLN A 252 9.21 -1.21 -6.38
C GLN A 252 9.89 0.14 -6.14
N GLY A 253 11.23 0.18 -6.09
CA GLY A 253 11.98 1.42 -5.85
C GLY A 253 12.11 2.33 -7.07
N THR A 254 11.85 1.83 -8.28
CA THR A 254 11.94 2.61 -9.53
C THR A 254 10.60 3.16 -9.97
N LEU A 255 9.51 2.41 -9.78
CA LEU A 255 8.20 2.76 -10.33
C LEU A 255 7.11 2.89 -9.23
N ALA A 256 6.95 1.88 -8.38
CA ALA A 256 5.85 1.89 -7.40
C ALA A 256 6.07 2.94 -6.30
N PHE A 257 7.29 3.02 -5.76
CA PHE A 257 7.69 3.87 -4.65
C PHE A 257 9.04 4.56 -4.95
N PRO A 258 9.09 5.47 -5.95
CA PRO A 258 10.32 6.20 -6.28
C PRO A 258 10.79 7.13 -5.16
N ALA A 259 9.92 7.46 -4.19
CA ALA A 259 10.25 8.25 -3.00
C ALA A 259 10.43 7.38 -1.73
N ALA A 260 10.60 6.06 -1.87
CA ALA A 260 10.82 5.16 -0.73
C ALA A 260 12.01 5.63 0.13
N SER A 261 11.83 5.54 1.45
CA SER A 261 12.83 5.98 2.44
C SER A 261 14.11 5.15 2.41
N CYS A 262 14.02 3.91 1.94
CA CYS A 262 15.17 3.05 1.69
C CYS A 262 14.87 2.12 0.51
N LYS A 263 15.78 2.04 -0.45
CA LYS A 263 15.67 1.15 -1.60
C LYS A 263 16.83 0.18 -1.59
N ILE A 264 16.52 -1.10 -1.66
CA ILE A 264 17.50 -2.17 -1.61
C ILE A 264 17.35 -3.00 -2.87
N PHE A 265 18.47 -3.26 -3.55
CA PHE A 265 18.53 -4.20 -4.66
C PHE A 265 19.25 -5.46 -4.21
N LEU A 266 18.45 -6.48 -3.87
CA LEU A 266 18.92 -7.76 -3.38
C LEU A 266 19.26 -8.68 -4.55
N THR A 267 20.53 -9.10 -4.65
CA THR A 267 21.00 -9.93 -5.75
C THR A 267 21.84 -11.11 -5.27
N ALA A 268 22.05 -12.06 -6.17
CA ALA A 268 22.99 -13.17 -6.04
C ALA A 268 23.37 -13.69 -7.42
N SER A 269 24.50 -14.39 -7.53
CA SER A 269 24.91 -15.05 -8.78
C SER A 269 23.80 -15.97 -9.31
N ALA A 270 23.71 -16.12 -10.64
CA ALA A 270 22.70 -16.97 -11.25
C ALA A 270 22.86 -18.43 -10.78
N GLU A 271 24.10 -18.87 -10.60
CA GLU A 271 24.48 -20.17 -10.11
C GLU A 271 24.00 -20.39 -8.67
N GLU A 272 24.14 -19.39 -7.79
CA GLU A 272 23.68 -19.48 -6.42
C GLU A 272 22.15 -19.52 -6.33
N ARG A 273 21.46 -18.67 -7.09
CA ARG A 273 19.99 -18.69 -7.14
C ARG A 273 19.46 -20.02 -7.72
N ALA A 274 20.15 -20.59 -8.70
CA ALA A 274 19.79 -21.90 -9.26
C ALA A 274 19.99 -23.02 -8.24
N ARG A 275 21.10 -23.02 -7.47
CA ARG A 275 21.32 -23.98 -6.38
C ARG A 275 20.23 -23.91 -5.32
N ARG A 276 19.88 -22.70 -4.86
CA ARG A 276 18.79 -22.49 -3.87
C ARG A 276 17.47 -23.04 -4.38
N ARG A 277 17.12 -22.69 -5.63
CA ARG A 277 15.86 -23.14 -6.25
C ARG A 277 15.81 -24.65 -6.47
N GLN A 278 16.93 -25.27 -6.87
CA GLN A 278 17.02 -26.71 -6.99
C GLN A 278 16.79 -27.40 -5.63
N GLY A 279 17.38 -26.86 -4.56
CA GLY A 279 17.15 -27.35 -3.20
C GLY A 279 15.68 -27.26 -2.77
N GLU A 280 15.00 -26.14 -3.06
CA GLU A 280 13.56 -25.98 -2.80
C GLU A 280 12.71 -27.02 -3.55
N LEU A 281 13.01 -27.25 -4.84
CA LEU A 281 12.29 -28.23 -5.66
C LEU A 281 12.51 -29.65 -5.15
N ALA A 282 13.76 -30.01 -4.83
CA ALA A 282 14.10 -31.31 -4.26
C ALA A 282 13.38 -31.56 -2.92
N ALA A 283 13.32 -30.55 -2.05
CA ALA A 283 12.59 -30.61 -0.78
C ALA A 283 11.06 -30.81 -0.98
N SER A 284 10.51 -30.34 -2.11
CA SER A 284 9.12 -30.57 -2.50
C SER A 284 8.88 -31.88 -3.26
N GLY A 285 9.91 -32.72 -3.40
CA GLY A 285 9.82 -34.02 -4.10
C GLY A 285 10.01 -33.94 -5.62
N GLN A 286 10.31 -32.76 -6.16
CA GLN A 286 10.54 -32.58 -7.59
C GLN A 286 12.05 -32.64 -7.90
N GLN A 287 12.45 -33.61 -8.73
CA GLN A 287 13.83 -33.74 -9.18
C GLN A 287 14.00 -32.99 -10.51
N VAL A 288 14.85 -31.96 -10.52
CA VAL A 288 15.19 -31.16 -11.70
C VAL A 288 16.71 -30.96 -11.71
N SER A 289 17.33 -31.03 -12.89
CA SER A 289 18.78 -30.81 -13.02
C SER A 289 19.16 -29.36 -12.72
N PHE A 290 20.41 -29.15 -12.28
CA PHE A 290 20.92 -27.81 -12.01
C PHE A 290 20.91 -26.95 -13.29
N GLU A 291 21.29 -27.56 -14.42
CA GLU A 291 21.35 -26.93 -15.74
C GLU A 291 19.96 -26.46 -16.21
N GLU A 292 18.91 -27.27 -16.01
CA GLU A 292 17.53 -26.89 -16.34
C GLU A 292 17.05 -25.71 -15.49
N VAL A 293 17.28 -25.75 -14.17
CA VAL A 293 16.89 -24.66 -13.26
C VAL A 293 17.62 -23.36 -13.63
N LEU A 294 18.93 -23.45 -13.89
CA LEU A 294 19.75 -22.30 -14.29
C LEU A 294 19.27 -21.69 -15.61
N SER A 295 18.96 -22.53 -16.59
CA SER A 295 18.44 -22.10 -17.90
C SER A 295 17.10 -21.36 -17.76
N GLN A 296 16.13 -21.97 -17.06
CA GLN A 296 14.82 -21.37 -16.81
C GLN A 296 14.91 -20.03 -16.07
N GLN A 297 15.85 -19.93 -15.12
CA GLN A 297 16.07 -18.71 -14.36
C GLN A 297 16.67 -17.60 -15.22
N ARG A 298 17.66 -17.91 -16.05
CA ARG A 298 18.25 -16.96 -17.00
C ARG A 298 17.23 -16.45 -18.01
N ASP A 299 16.39 -17.32 -18.55
CA ASP A 299 15.31 -16.93 -19.46
C ASP A 299 14.28 -16.02 -18.79
N ARG A 300 14.00 -16.26 -17.51
CA ARG A 300 13.12 -15.39 -16.72
C ARG A 300 13.75 -14.03 -16.47
N ASP A 301 15.02 -14.00 -16.04
CA ASP A 301 15.74 -12.75 -15.78
C ASP A 301 15.86 -11.90 -17.06
N ARG A 302 16.16 -12.52 -18.21
CA ARG A 302 16.17 -11.84 -19.51
C ARG A 302 14.82 -11.18 -19.80
N ARG A 303 13.72 -11.92 -19.70
CA ARG A 303 12.37 -11.37 -19.90
C ARG A 303 12.07 -10.23 -18.95
N ASP A 304 12.44 -10.35 -17.68
CA ASP A 304 12.20 -9.29 -16.69
C ASP A 304 13.02 -8.03 -16.98
N GLN A 305 14.22 -8.15 -17.55
CA GLN A 305 15.09 -7.02 -17.93
C GLN A 305 14.67 -6.36 -19.25
N GLU A 306 14.14 -7.14 -20.19
CA GLU A 306 13.70 -6.71 -21.53
C GLU A 306 12.30 -6.08 -21.54
N ARG A 307 11.53 -6.18 -20.45
CA ARG A 307 10.21 -5.54 -20.35
C ARG A 307 10.29 -4.04 -20.64
N GLU A 308 9.32 -3.54 -21.38
CA GLU A 308 9.19 -2.10 -21.67
C GLU A 308 8.81 -1.30 -20.41
N VAL A 309 7.88 -1.82 -19.60
CA VAL A 309 7.42 -1.20 -18.35
C VAL A 309 7.68 -2.14 -17.17
N GLY A 310 8.20 -1.60 -16.06
CA GLY A 310 8.51 -2.38 -14.87
C GLY A 310 9.69 -3.34 -15.06
N ARG A 311 10.65 -2.97 -15.92
CA ARG A 311 11.89 -3.71 -16.12
C ARG A 311 12.62 -3.91 -14.79
N LEU A 312 13.22 -5.08 -14.62
CA LEU A 312 14.12 -5.34 -13.50
C LEU A 312 15.36 -4.46 -13.66
N GLN A 313 15.39 -3.35 -12.93
CA GLN A 313 16.48 -2.41 -12.92
C GLN A 313 16.65 -1.87 -11.49
N ARG A 314 17.91 -1.80 -11.05
CA ARG A 314 18.27 -1.15 -9.80
C ARG A 314 18.00 0.36 -9.91
N ALA A 315 17.29 0.93 -8.94
CA ALA A 315 17.16 2.39 -8.84
C ALA A 315 18.52 3.03 -8.59
N ASP A 316 18.74 4.25 -9.07
CA ASP A 316 20.05 4.91 -8.97
C ASP A 316 20.51 5.14 -7.52
N ASP A 317 19.55 5.31 -6.61
CA ASP A 317 19.72 5.49 -5.18
C ASP A 317 19.55 4.19 -4.37
N ALA A 318 19.39 3.03 -5.03
CA ALA A 318 19.25 1.76 -4.33
C ALA A 318 20.60 1.19 -3.87
N ILE A 319 20.62 0.71 -2.62
CA ILE A 319 21.74 0.01 -2.03
C ILE A 319 21.75 -1.43 -2.57
N GLU A 320 22.81 -1.81 -3.26
CA GLU A 320 22.99 -3.18 -3.74
C GLU A 320 23.48 -4.10 -2.62
N LEU A 321 22.79 -5.21 -2.41
CA LEU A 321 23.17 -6.25 -1.44
C LEU A 321 23.32 -7.60 -2.15
N VAL A 322 24.57 -8.03 -2.30
CA VAL A 322 24.94 -9.35 -2.84
C VAL A 322 24.86 -10.39 -1.72
N THR A 323 24.09 -11.46 -1.93
CA THR A 323 23.79 -12.48 -0.89
C THR A 323 24.50 -13.81 -1.09
N ASP A 324 25.45 -13.90 -2.04
CA ASP A 324 26.28 -15.08 -2.25
C ASP A 324 27.03 -15.46 -0.97
N GLY A 325 26.93 -16.73 -0.57
CA GLY A 325 27.58 -17.25 0.63
C GLY A 325 26.99 -16.77 1.97
N MET A 326 25.99 -15.89 1.97
CA MET A 326 25.31 -15.45 3.19
C MET A 326 24.16 -16.38 3.56
N SER A 327 24.03 -16.68 4.84
CA SER A 327 22.83 -17.29 5.40
C SER A 327 21.66 -16.29 5.40
N GLN A 328 20.43 -16.80 5.45
CA GLN A 328 19.23 -15.96 5.52
C GLN A 328 19.27 -14.99 6.72
N GLN A 329 19.81 -15.43 7.86
CA GLN A 329 19.90 -14.60 9.06
C GLN A 329 20.87 -13.43 8.86
N GLU A 330 22.05 -13.69 8.29
CA GLU A 330 23.04 -12.63 7.99
C GLU A 330 22.48 -11.62 6.99
N VAL A 331 21.70 -12.06 6.01
CA VAL A 331 21.03 -11.15 5.07
C VAL A 331 20.03 -10.26 5.82
N VAL A 332 19.19 -10.84 6.68
CA VAL A 332 18.21 -10.06 7.48
C VAL A 332 18.93 -9.08 8.41
N ASP A 333 20.02 -9.48 9.07
CA ASP A 333 20.77 -8.60 9.96
C ASP A 333 21.37 -7.41 9.20
N ARG A 334 21.91 -7.63 7.99
CA ARG A 334 22.38 -6.52 7.13
C ARG A 334 21.24 -5.63 6.67
N LEU A 335 20.10 -6.20 6.28
CA LEU A 335 18.92 -5.41 5.90
C LEU A 335 18.45 -4.51 7.03
N VAL A 336 18.41 -5.02 8.27
CA VAL A 336 18.04 -4.21 9.45
C VAL A 336 19.02 -3.05 9.64
N SER A 337 20.33 -3.31 9.60
CA SER A 337 21.34 -2.23 9.72
C SER A 337 21.12 -1.14 8.68
N ILE A 338 20.96 -1.54 7.41
CA ILE A 338 20.72 -0.62 6.29
C ILE A 338 19.45 0.22 6.50
N VAL A 339 18.35 -0.42 6.89
CA VAL A 339 17.07 0.28 7.10
C VAL A 339 17.14 1.23 8.29
N CYS A 340 17.72 0.80 9.41
CA CYS A 340 17.87 1.65 10.60
C CYS A 340 18.75 2.87 10.29
N GLU A 341 19.85 2.70 9.55
CA GLU A 341 20.72 3.80 9.11
C GLU A 341 19.99 4.77 8.17
N ALA A 342 19.22 4.26 7.21
CA ALA A 342 18.53 5.08 6.21
C ALA A 342 17.31 5.83 6.77
N THR A 343 16.59 5.23 7.71
CA THR A 343 15.30 5.74 8.20
C THR A 343 15.35 6.35 9.60
N GLY A 344 16.45 6.12 10.35
CA GLY A 344 16.53 6.45 11.78
C GLY A 344 15.64 5.57 12.67
N TRP A 345 15.03 4.51 12.12
CA TRP A 345 14.20 3.58 12.89
C TRP A 345 15.07 2.73 13.83
N GLN A 346 14.57 2.47 15.04
CA GLN A 346 15.25 1.61 16.00
C GLN A 346 14.74 0.17 15.88
N ASP A 347 15.66 -0.80 15.88
CA ASP A 347 15.34 -2.23 15.90
C ASP A 347 14.42 -2.53 17.09
N ALA A 348 13.32 -3.23 16.86
CA ALA A 348 12.37 -3.60 17.91
C ALA A 348 13.05 -4.45 19.00
N GLN A 349 14.11 -5.20 18.67
CA GLN A 349 14.90 -5.97 19.63
C GLN A 349 15.77 -5.12 20.57
N GLN A 350 15.95 -3.82 20.27
CA GLN A 350 16.67 -2.88 21.15
C GLN A 350 15.73 -2.05 22.04
N ARG A 351 14.41 -2.25 21.94
CA ARG A 351 13.38 -1.54 22.74
C ARG A 351 13.01 -2.25 24.05
N SER A 352 13.66 -3.37 24.36
CA SER A 352 13.41 -4.19 25.56
C SER A 352 14.40 -3.96 26.68
#